data_AF-T0KNZ3-F1
#
_entry.id   AF-T0KNZ3-F1
#
_cell.length_a   1.000
_cell.length_b   1.000
_cell.length_c   1.000
_cell.angle_alpha   90.00
_cell.angle_beta   90.00
_cell.angle_gamma   90.00
#
_symmetry.space_group_name_H-M   'P 1'
#
loop_
_entity.id
_entity.type
_entity.pdbx_description
1 polymer ?
#
loop_
_entity_poly.entity_id
_entity_poly.type
_entity_poly.pdbx_seq_one_letter_code
_entity_poly.pdbx_strand_id
1 'polypeptide(L)'
;MAGKASRKSPKAGKPNTQSNSSSLKQLTTSAVRDDPALGYKIRVLLFDLRNLAKDVNSATRLNSTTDEHYISEPYFEPEQAKLVKSAIVDVDFNNHLDPKAEHEEPVTDEPQPNDREVCGSSASRVRGQTVDAAIRMIMDNFLKKRKSSGDARPCGPHDLAPVYLGLFGMTVADLQDHKFISRLARSGV
;
A
#
# COMPACT_ATOMS: atom_id res chain seq x y z
N MET A 1 5.83 -80.18 -16.28
CA MET A 1 4.89 -79.08 -16.57
C MET A 1 5.45 -77.84 -15.86
N ALA A 2 6.19 -76.99 -16.59
CA ALA A 2 5.70 -75.73 -17.18
C ALA A 2 5.30 -74.71 -16.09
N GLY A 3 5.83 -73.49 -16.00
CA GLY A 3 6.81 -72.78 -16.83
C GLY A 3 7.05 -71.35 -16.30
N LYS A 4 8.20 -70.80 -16.71
CA LYS A 4 8.53 -69.41 -17.08
C LYS A 4 8.04 -68.21 -16.25
N ALA A 5 9.05 -67.41 -15.89
CA ALA A 5 9.11 -66.01 -15.50
C ALA A 5 8.08 -65.04 -16.10
N SER A 6 7.75 -63.99 -15.32
CA SER A 6 7.77 -62.62 -15.86
C SER A 6 7.80 -61.55 -14.76
N ARG A 7 8.77 -60.64 -14.89
CA ARG A 7 8.90 -59.37 -14.16
C ARG A 7 7.84 -58.41 -14.68
N LYS A 8 7.17 -57.64 -13.80
CA LYS A 8 6.40 -56.48 -14.22
C LYS A 8 6.52 -55.33 -13.22
N SER A 9 7.37 -54.38 -13.55
CA SER A 9 7.45 -53.06 -12.93
C SER A 9 6.18 -52.26 -13.25
N PRO A 10 5.61 -51.48 -12.32
CA PRO A 10 4.72 -50.40 -12.68
C PRO A 10 5.51 -49.15 -13.08
N LYS A 11 5.02 -48.62 -14.20
CA LYS A 11 5.51 -47.55 -15.07
C LYS A 11 5.40 -46.18 -14.41
N ALA A 12 6.33 -45.31 -14.79
CA ALA A 12 6.37 -43.89 -14.48
C ALA A 12 5.04 -43.17 -14.75
N GLY A 13 4.55 -42.43 -13.74
CA GLY A 13 3.61 -41.33 -13.90
C GLY A 13 4.30 -40.06 -13.46
N LYS A 14 4.87 -39.30 -14.42
CA LYS A 14 5.29 -37.93 -14.19
C LYS A 14 4.01 -37.12 -13.91
N PRO A 15 3.86 -36.39 -12.80
CA PRO A 15 2.89 -35.31 -12.78
C PRO A 15 3.37 -34.27 -13.78
N ASN A 16 2.60 -34.17 -14.86
CA ASN A 16 2.65 -33.09 -15.82
C ASN A 16 2.30 -31.81 -15.05
N THR A 17 3.30 -31.15 -14.45
CA THR A 17 3.16 -29.77 -14.02
C THR A 17 3.04 -28.95 -15.28
N GLN A 18 1.80 -28.83 -15.76
CA GLN A 18 1.42 -27.78 -16.67
C GLN A 18 1.95 -26.48 -16.06
N SER A 19 2.99 -25.97 -16.68
CA SER A 19 3.36 -24.57 -16.62
C SER A 19 2.15 -23.83 -17.17
N ASN A 20 1.16 -23.58 -16.31
CA ASN A 20 0.30 -22.43 -16.47
C ASN A 20 1.27 -21.26 -16.32
N SER A 21 1.73 -20.75 -17.45
CA SER A 21 2.06 -19.35 -17.61
C SER A 21 0.79 -18.57 -17.31
N SER A 22 0.41 -18.55 -16.02
CA SER A 22 -0.52 -17.60 -15.46
C SER A 22 0.11 -16.26 -15.78
N SER A 23 -0.40 -15.60 -16.82
CA SER A 23 -0.28 -14.17 -17.01
C SER A 23 -0.44 -13.58 -15.62
N LEU A 24 0.67 -13.13 -15.02
CA LEU A 24 0.66 -12.59 -13.68
C LEU A 24 -0.21 -11.35 -13.80
N LYS A 25 -1.49 -11.48 -13.45
CA LYS A 25 -2.39 -10.34 -13.35
C LYS A 25 -1.71 -9.42 -12.37
N GLN A 26 -1.16 -8.33 -12.87
CA GLN A 26 -0.51 -7.34 -12.03
C GLN A 26 -1.52 -6.94 -10.97
N LEU A 27 -1.15 -7.13 -9.71
CA LEU A 27 -1.99 -6.78 -8.59
C LEU A 27 -2.14 -5.26 -8.57
N THR A 28 -3.35 -4.76 -8.50
CA THR A 28 -3.62 -3.32 -8.42
C THR A 28 -3.85 -2.88 -6.98
N THR A 29 -3.73 -1.59 -6.69
CA THR A 29 -4.04 -1.03 -5.36
C THR A 29 -5.48 -1.31 -4.93
N SER A 30 -6.44 -1.23 -5.86
CA SER A 30 -7.84 -1.63 -5.62
C SER A 30 -7.96 -3.12 -5.28
N ALA A 31 -7.26 -4.00 -5.99
CA ALA A 31 -7.27 -5.43 -5.71
C ALA A 31 -6.64 -5.77 -4.35
N VAL A 32 -5.58 -5.05 -3.94
CA VAL A 32 -5.02 -5.17 -2.58
C VAL A 32 -6.04 -4.73 -1.52
N ARG A 33 -6.75 -3.63 -1.75
CA ARG A 33 -7.80 -3.12 -0.85
C ARG A 33 -8.93 -4.13 -0.69
N ASP A 34 -9.38 -4.72 -1.81
CA ASP A 34 -10.55 -5.58 -1.84
C ASP A 34 -10.23 -7.02 -1.38
N ASP A 35 -8.95 -7.39 -1.29
CA ASP A 35 -8.51 -8.65 -0.69
C ASP A 35 -8.80 -8.67 0.83
N PRO A 36 -9.49 -9.70 1.36
CA PRO A 36 -9.87 -9.73 2.78
C PRO A 36 -8.70 -9.76 3.77
N ALA A 37 -7.54 -10.28 3.37
CA ALA A 37 -6.37 -10.42 4.25
C ALA A 37 -5.43 -9.22 4.14
N LEU A 38 -5.02 -8.87 2.92
CA LEU A 38 -4.16 -7.72 2.65
C LEU A 38 -4.88 -6.40 2.90
N GLY A 39 -6.15 -6.28 2.50
CA GLY A 39 -6.97 -5.10 2.76
C GLY A 39 -7.15 -4.85 4.26
N TYR A 40 -7.34 -5.90 5.06
CA TYR A 40 -7.35 -5.78 6.51
C TYR A 40 -6.01 -5.27 7.07
N LYS A 41 -4.88 -5.84 6.62
CA LYS A 41 -3.54 -5.41 7.06
C LYS A 41 -3.25 -3.95 6.69
N ILE A 42 -3.64 -3.49 5.50
CA ILE A 42 -3.54 -2.09 5.10
C ILE A 42 -4.38 -1.19 6.01
N ARG A 43 -5.61 -1.60 6.36
CA ARG A 43 -6.45 -0.85 7.31
C ARG A 43 -5.84 -0.77 8.71
N VAL A 44 -5.21 -1.85 9.19
CA VAL A 44 -4.49 -1.83 10.49
C VAL A 44 -3.33 -0.86 10.44
N LEU A 45 -2.48 -0.93 9.41
CA LEU A 45 -1.37 0.02 9.24
C LEU A 45 -1.89 1.48 9.21
N LEU A 46 -2.92 1.76 8.42
CA LEU A 46 -3.54 3.09 8.33
C LEU A 46 -4.15 3.56 9.66
N PHE A 47 -4.77 2.65 10.41
CA PHE A 47 -5.29 2.95 11.74
C PHE A 47 -4.15 3.34 12.68
N ASP A 48 -3.05 2.59 12.68
CA ASP A 48 -1.92 2.82 13.58
C ASP A 48 -1.20 4.13 13.24
N LEU A 49 -0.99 4.41 11.95
CA LEU A 49 -0.36 5.65 11.50
C LEU A 49 -1.11 6.89 12.01
N ARG A 50 -2.44 6.79 12.19
CA ARG A 50 -3.28 7.88 12.72
C ARG A 50 -3.41 7.89 14.23
N ASN A 51 -3.25 6.73 14.89
CA ASN A 51 -3.46 6.56 16.32
C ASN A 51 -2.19 6.38 17.13
N LEU A 52 -1.00 6.58 16.52
CA LEU A 52 0.31 6.49 17.20
C LEU A 52 0.35 7.18 18.57
N ALA A 53 -0.15 8.43 18.66
CA ALA A 53 -0.11 9.21 19.90
C ALA A 53 -1.21 8.81 20.92
N LYS A 54 -2.21 8.03 20.50
CA LYS A 54 -3.41 7.72 21.27
C LYS A 54 -3.46 6.27 21.75
N ASP A 55 -2.77 5.37 21.05
CA ASP A 55 -2.80 3.94 21.30
C ASP A 55 -1.39 3.35 21.39
N VAL A 56 -1.10 2.75 22.54
CA VAL A 56 0.19 2.11 22.84
C VAL A 56 0.45 0.90 21.94
N ASN A 57 -0.59 0.17 21.55
CA ASN A 57 -0.46 -1.00 20.68
C ASN A 57 -0.09 -0.55 19.25
N SER A 58 -0.77 0.49 18.74
CA SER A 58 -0.40 1.17 17.50
C SER A 58 1.06 1.65 17.51
N ALA A 59 1.49 2.30 18.60
CA ALA A 59 2.87 2.76 18.76
C ALA A 59 3.87 1.60 18.79
N THR A 60 3.54 0.50 19.46
CA THR A 60 4.38 -0.68 19.56
C THR A 60 4.61 -1.30 18.18
N ARG A 61 3.53 -1.54 17.43
CA ARG A 61 3.63 -2.12 16.08
C ARG A 61 4.42 -1.24 15.13
N LEU A 62 4.13 0.07 15.08
CA LEU A 62 4.87 1.01 14.23
C LEU A 62 6.35 1.11 14.60
N ASN A 63 6.70 1.15 15.88
CA ASN A 63 8.10 1.23 16.31
C ASN A 63 8.87 -0.08 16.07
N SER A 64 8.18 -1.21 15.99
CA SER A 64 8.81 -2.50 15.64
C SER A 64 9.03 -2.70 14.14
N THR A 65 8.45 -1.82 13.30
CA THR A 65 8.58 -1.89 11.85
C THR A 65 9.90 -1.27 11.40
N THR A 66 10.65 -1.97 10.56
CA THR A 66 11.99 -1.52 10.10
C THR A 66 11.98 -0.92 8.70
N ASP A 67 10.91 -1.15 7.93
CA ASP A 67 10.78 -0.62 6.59
C ASP A 67 10.49 0.88 6.56
N GLU A 68 11.15 1.61 5.66
CA GLU A 68 10.98 3.05 5.46
C GLU A 68 9.52 3.45 5.16
N HIS A 69 8.79 2.59 4.44
CA HIS A 69 7.40 2.84 4.09
C HIS A 69 6.42 2.15 5.05
N TYR A 70 6.89 1.50 6.12
CA TYR A 70 6.08 0.69 7.04
C TYR A 70 5.36 -0.50 6.38
N ILE A 71 5.79 -0.93 5.18
CA ILE A 71 5.27 -2.12 4.51
C ILE A 71 6.23 -3.29 4.78
N SER A 72 6.21 -3.78 6.02
CA SER A 72 6.92 -4.98 6.47
C SER A 72 6.21 -5.58 7.69
N GLU A 73 6.87 -6.54 8.34
CA GLU A 73 6.46 -7.03 9.66
C GLU A 73 6.35 -5.85 10.65
N PRO A 74 5.41 -5.90 11.62
CA PRO A 74 4.50 -7.02 11.91
C PRO A 74 3.24 -7.06 11.03
N TYR A 75 3.05 -6.10 10.11
CA TYR A 75 1.83 -6.01 9.30
C TYR A 75 1.84 -7.02 8.14
N PHE A 76 2.97 -7.13 7.44
CA PHE A 76 3.11 -7.90 6.22
C PHE A 76 4.29 -8.86 6.32
N GLU A 77 4.05 -10.13 5.98
CA GLU A 77 5.13 -11.07 5.72
C GLU A 77 6.00 -10.55 4.56
N PRO A 78 7.29 -10.93 4.46
CA PRO A 78 8.17 -10.43 3.40
C PRO A 78 7.62 -10.60 1.98
N GLU A 79 6.92 -11.70 1.72
CA GLU A 79 6.28 -11.96 0.43
C GLU A 79 5.08 -11.03 0.18
N GLN A 80 4.27 -10.79 1.22
CA GLN A 80 3.13 -9.88 1.15
C GLN A 80 3.59 -8.44 0.98
N ALA A 81 4.64 -8.03 1.69
CA ALA A 81 5.23 -6.71 1.57
C ALA A 81 5.71 -6.45 0.13
N LYS A 82 6.37 -7.45 -0.49
CA LYS A 82 6.79 -7.39 -1.88
C LYS A 82 5.59 -7.25 -2.84
N LEU A 83 4.51 -7.98 -2.58
CA LEU A 83 3.29 -7.90 -3.39
C LEU A 83 2.65 -6.51 -3.29
N VAL A 84 2.49 -5.97 -2.07
CA VAL A 84 1.91 -4.64 -1.86
C VAL A 84 2.77 -3.56 -2.51
N LYS A 85 4.10 -3.60 -2.33
CA LYS A 85 5.02 -2.62 -2.92
C LYS A 85 5.06 -2.64 -4.43
N SER A 86 4.87 -3.80 -5.05
CA SER A 86 4.85 -3.98 -6.51
C SER A 86 3.47 -3.79 -7.13
N ALA A 87 2.42 -3.61 -6.33
CA ALA A 87 1.09 -3.38 -6.83
C ALA A 87 1.03 -2.09 -7.66
N ILE A 88 0.27 -2.10 -8.75
CA ILE A 88 0.10 -0.95 -9.63
C ILE A 88 -0.99 -0.03 -9.08
N VAL A 89 -0.67 1.26 -8.97
CA VAL A 89 -1.63 2.29 -8.57
C VAL A 89 -2.62 2.50 -9.70
N ASP A 90 -3.87 2.11 -9.47
CA ASP A 90 -4.95 2.20 -10.45
C ASP A 90 -5.98 3.29 -10.14
N VAL A 91 -5.89 3.86 -8.93
CA VAL A 91 -6.74 4.96 -8.44
C VAL A 91 -6.19 6.32 -8.82
N ASP A 92 -7.09 7.29 -8.99
CA ASP A 92 -6.72 8.70 -9.20
C ASP A 92 -6.35 9.32 -7.84
N PHE A 93 -5.06 9.58 -7.65
CA PHE A 93 -4.54 10.11 -6.40
C PHE A 93 -4.54 11.63 -6.42
N ASN A 94 -5.54 12.29 -5.84
CA ASN A 94 -5.45 13.74 -5.65
C ASN A 94 -4.58 14.05 -4.42
N ASN A 95 -3.36 14.52 -4.65
CA ASN A 95 -2.37 14.86 -3.62
C ASN A 95 -2.72 16.14 -2.84
N HIS A 96 -4.00 16.39 -2.58
CA HIS A 96 -4.46 17.54 -1.81
C HIS A 96 -4.20 17.32 -0.32
N LEU A 97 -2.91 17.27 0.03
CA LEU A 97 -2.38 17.16 1.39
C LEU A 97 -2.39 18.52 2.11
N ASP A 98 -3.08 19.52 1.55
CA ASP A 98 -3.15 20.86 2.10
C ASP A 98 -4.44 21.01 2.93
N PRO A 99 -4.36 21.05 4.27
CA PRO A 99 -5.52 21.25 5.14
C PRO A 99 -6.03 22.69 5.12
N LYS A 100 -5.59 23.56 4.20
CA LYS A 100 -5.99 24.97 4.13
C LYS A 100 -6.88 25.35 2.93
N ALA A 101 -7.30 24.40 2.09
CA ALA A 101 -8.15 24.72 0.94
C ALA A 101 -9.66 24.79 1.24
N GLU A 102 -10.06 24.86 2.51
CA GLU A 102 -11.43 25.21 2.88
C GLU A 102 -11.66 26.73 3.01
N HIS A 103 -10.70 27.57 2.61
CA HIS A 103 -10.97 28.97 2.24
C HIS A 103 -10.86 29.15 0.73
N GLU A 104 -11.81 28.57 -0.01
CA GLU A 104 -12.19 29.14 -1.30
C GLU A 104 -12.96 30.44 -1.01
N GLU A 105 -12.22 31.55 -0.91
CA GLU A 105 -12.81 32.87 -1.06
C GLU A 105 -13.34 32.99 -2.51
N PRO A 106 -14.52 33.60 -2.71
CA PRO A 106 -15.22 33.53 -3.99
C PRO A 106 -14.45 34.24 -5.12
N VAL A 107 -14.54 33.62 -6.29
CA VAL A 107 -14.05 34.11 -7.58
C VAL A 107 -14.31 35.60 -7.80
N THR A 108 -13.25 36.35 -8.12
CA THR A 108 -13.39 37.60 -8.88
C THR A 108 -12.78 37.38 -10.26
N ASP A 109 -13.61 37.66 -11.25
CA ASP A 109 -13.44 37.43 -12.68
C ASP A 109 -12.43 38.45 -13.25
N GLU A 110 -11.26 37.99 -13.74
CA GLU A 110 -10.37 38.73 -14.65
C GLU A 110 -9.40 37.75 -15.34
N PRO A 111 -9.44 37.59 -16.68
CA PRO A 111 -8.58 36.65 -17.40
C PRO A 111 -7.25 37.30 -17.80
N GLN A 112 -6.15 36.87 -17.17
CA GLN A 112 -4.79 37.18 -17.65
C GLN A 112 -4.26 36.09 -18.61
N PRO A 113 -3.78 36.46 -19.82
CA PRO A 113 -3.10 35.54 -20.71
C PRO A 113 -1.58 35.66 -20.52
N ASN A 114 -0.96 34.72 -19.83
CA ASN A 114 0.47 34.47 -19.94
C ASN A 114 0.80 33.01 -19.64
N ASP A 115 1.85 32.54 -20.30
CA ASP A 115 2.22 31.15 -20.55
C ASP A 115 2.24 30.28 -19.29
N ARG A 116 1.17 29.51 -19.12
CA ARG A 116 1.07 28.50 -18.07
C ARG A 116 1.80 27.27 -18.54
N GLU A 117 3.06 27.11 -18.13
CA GLU A 117 3.61 25.79 -17.95
C GLU A 117 2.60 25.01 -17.10
N VAL A 118 1.95 24.05 -17.73
CA VAL A 118 0.99 23.15 -17.10
C VAL A 118 1.77 22.41 -16.03
N CYS A 119 1.69 22.88 -14.79
CA CYS A 119 1.96 22.05 -13.63
C CYS A 119 0.89 20.95 -13.65
N GLY A 120 1.18 19.89 -14.43
CA GLY A 120 0.36 18.70 -14.45
C GLY A 120 0.25 18.24 -13.01
N SER A 121 -0.97 18.22 -12.47
CA SER A 121 -1.24 17.82 -11.11
C SER A 121 -0.45 16.54 -10.82
N SER A 122 0.35 16.53 -9.75
CA SER A 122 1.23 15.41 -9.37
C SER A 122 0.45 14.08 -9.28
N ALA A 123 -0.87 14.20 -9.10
CA ALA A 123 -1.89 13.18 -9.22
C ALA A 123 -1.80 12.31 -10.47
N SER A 124 -1.63 12.92 -11.64
CA SER A 124 -1.63 12.19 -12.92
C SER A 124 -0.37 11.35 -13.12
N ARG A 125 0.69 11.60 -12.35
CA ARG A 125 2.00 10.95 -12.53
C ARG A 125 2.16 9.65 -11.74
N VAL A 126 1.34 9.42 -10.73
CA VAL A 126 1.48 8.24 -9.85
C VAL A 126 0.66 7.04 -10.32
N ARG A 127 -0.42 7.27 -11.07
CA ARG A 127 -1.22 6.19 -11.67
C ARG A 127 -0.37 5.40 -12.67
N GLY A 128 -0.46 4.08 -12.63
CA GLY A 128 0.35 3.16 -13.43
C GLY A 128 1.74 2.86 -12.85
N GLN A 129 2.16 3.57 -11.80
CA GLN A 129 3.40 3.27 -11.08
C GLN A 129 3.17 2.18 -10.04
N THR A 130 4.26 1.54 -9.58
CA THR A 130 4.18 0.67 -8.41
C THR A 130 3.94 1.49 -7.14
N VAL A 131 3.31 0.91 -6.12
CA VAL A 131 3.11 1.57 -4.82
C VAL A 131 4.41 2.13 -4.26
N ASP A 132 5.51 1.36 -4.29
CA ASP A 132 6.81 1.82 -3.78
C ASP A 132 7.33 3.04 -4.57
N ALA A 133 7.20 3.02 -5.90
CA ALA A 133 7.61 4.15 -6.74
C ALA A 133 6.72 5.37 -6.50
N ALA A 134 5.41 5.17 -6.38
CA ALA A 134 4.45 6.23 -6.12
C ALA A 134 4.73 6.90 -4.77
N ILE A 135 4.94 6.14 -3.69
CA ILE A 135 5.29 6.69 -2.37
C ILE A 135 6.58 7.51 -2.47
N ARG A 136 7.63 6.97 -3.09
CA ARG A 136 8.89 7.70 -3.28
C ARG A 136 8.69 8.99 -4.08
N MET A 137 7.90 8.97 -5.14
CA MET A 137 7.61 10.14 -5.97
C MET A 137 6.86 11.23 -5.20
N ILE A 138 5.87 10.85 -4.38
CA ILE A 138 5.08 11.79 -3.58
C ILE A 138 5.94 12.35 -2.43
N MET A 139 6.75 11.51 -1.80
CA MET A 139 7.53 11.85 -0.61
C MET A 139 8.95 12.35 -0.90
N ASP A 140 9.43 12.37 -2.15
CA ASP A 140 10.84 12.64 -2.50
C ASP A 140 11.42 13.90 -1.83
N ASN A 141 10.65 14.99 -1.83
CA ASN A 141 11.05 16.26 -1.19
C ASN A 141 11.11 16.18 0.35
N PHE A 142 10.23 15.39 0.96
CA PHE A 142 10.22 15.16 2.41
C PHE A 142 11.37 14.23 2.83
N LEU A 143 11.62 13.17 2.06
CA LEU A 143 12.71 12.22 2.26
C LEU A 143 14.08 12.90 2.17
N LYS A 144 14.28 13.77 1.17
CA LYS A 144 15.54 14.52 0.98
C LYS A 144 15.85 15.47 2.14
N LYS A 145 14.86 16.21 2.64
CA LYS A 145 15.04 17.16 3.76
C LYS A 145 15.39 16.46 5.08
N ARG A 146 14.95 15.22 5.28
CA ARG A 146 15.20 14.46 6.52
C ARG A 146 16.48 13.63 6.47
N LYS A 147 16.91 13.15 5.30
CA LYS A 147 18.25 12.54 5.13
C LYS A 147 19.38 13.47 5.56
N SER A 148 19.22 14.78 5.35
CA SER A 148 20.15 15.79 5.85
C SER A 148 20.08 16.06 7.36
N SER A 149 19.06 15.54 8.06
CA SER A 149 18.77 15.81 9.49
C SER A 149 19.12 14.66 10.44
N GLY A 150 19.52 13.47 9.95
CA GLY A 150 20.03 12.38 10.79
C GLY A 150 19.01 11.47 11.49
N ASP A 151 17.69 11.68 11.31
CA ASP A 151 16.64 10.73 11.72
C ASP A 151 16.30 9.85 10.51
N ALA A 152 16.56 8.55 10.60
CA ALA A 152 16.40 7.58 9.51
C ALA A 152 14.94 7.19 9.24
N ARG A 153 13.98 7.64 10.06
CA ARG A 153 12.54 7.38 9.82
C ARG A 153 11.94 8.50 8.96
N PRO A 154 11.33 8.18 7.80
CA PRO A 154 11.33 9.11 6.68
C PRO A 154 10.18 10.13 6.67
N CYS A 155 9.23 10.02 7.61
CA CYS A 155 8.08 10.91 7.77
C CYS A 155 7.49 10.64 9.15
N GLY A 156 6.86 11.64 9.76
CA GLY A 156 5.98 11.35 10.88
C GLY A 156 4.84 10.46 10.38
N PRO A 157 4.33 9.50 11.16
CA PRO A 157 3.17 8.68 10.77
C PRO A 157 1.97 9.50 10.25
N HIS A 158 1.84 10.75 10.70
CA HIS A 158 0.85 11.73 10.24
C HIS A 158 0.99 12.13 8.76
N ASP A 159 2.21 12.16 8.20
CA ASP A 159 2.44 12.54 6.80
C ASP A 159 2.15 11.37 5.84
N LEU A 160 2.33 10.13 6.31
CA LEU A 160 2.10 8.93 5.49
C LEU A 160 0.63 8.53 5.41
N ALA A 161 -0.15 8.66 6.49
CA ALA A 161 -1.53 8.19 6.49
C ALA A 161 -2.38 8.76 5.32
N PRO A 162 -2.33 10.07 5.00
CA PRO A 162 -3.03 10.61 3.84
C PRO A 162 -2.57 10.03 2.50
N VAL A 163 -1.28 9.77 2.34
CA VAL A 163 -0.70 9.17 1.12
C VAL A 163 -1.24 7.76 0.92
N TYR A 164 -1.22 6.94 1.98
CA TYR A 164 -1.77 5.59 1.94
C TYR A 164 -3.29 5.59 1.68
N LEU A 165 -4.04 6.49 2.32
CA LEU A 165 -5.49 6.63 2.07
C LEU A 165 -5.76 6.90 0.59
N GLY A 166 -5.04 7.85 -0.01
CA GLY A 166 -5.20 8.15 -1.42
C GLY A 166 -4.76 7.01 -2.34
N LEU A 167 -3.59 6.39 -2.09
CA LEU A 167 -3.05 5.33 -2.96
C LEU A 167 -3.92 4.06 -2.96
N PHE A 168 -4.57 3.76 -1.85
CA PHE A 168 -5.49 2.62 -1.77
C PHE A 168 -6.96 3.01 -2.01
N GLY A 169 -7.25 4.28 -2.28
CA GLY A 169 -8.63 4.77 -2.43
C GLY A 169 -9.51 4.43 -1.22
N MET A 170 -8.95 4.57 -0.02
CA MET A 170 -9.63 4.39 1.26
C MET A 170 -9.90 5.75 1.90
N THR A 171 -10.94 5.81 2.71
CA THR A 171 -11.32 7.02 3.45
C THR A 171 -11.06 6.86 4.95
N VAL A 172 -11.05 7.97 5.66
CA VAL A 172 -11.01 7.99 7.12
C VAL A 172 -12.20 7.23 7.73
N ALA A 173 -13.36 7.24 7.07
CA ALA A 173 -14.57 6.55 7.52
C ALA A 173 -14.41 5.02 7.48
N ASP A 174 -13.68 4.49 6.49
CA ASP A 174 -13.38 3.05 6.39
C ASP A 174 -12.58 2.53 7.60
N LEU A 175 -11.81 3.42 8.24
CA LEU A 175 -11.02 3.11 9.44
C LEU A 175 -11.84 3.23 10.74
N GLN A 176 -13.03 3.82 10.68
CA GLN A 176 -13.96 3.96 11.81
C GLN A 176 -15.05 2.87 11.82
N ASP A 177 -15.00 1.93 10.87
CA ASP A 177 -15.96 0.83 10.79
C ASP A 177 -15.95 -0.01 12.08
N HIS A 178 -17.13 -0.18 12.67
CA HIS A 178 -17.27 -0.85 13.96
C HIS A 178 -16.87 -2.33 13.91
N LYS A 179 -17.08 -3.01 12.77
CA LYS A 179 -16.69 -4.42 12.61
C LYS A 179 -15.17 -4.55 12.56
N PHE A 180 -14.50 -3.63 11.86
CA PHE A 180 -13.05 -3.52 11.83
C PHE A 180 -12.48 -3.28 13.23
N ILE A 181 -12.95 -2.24 13.93
CA ILE A 181 -12.47 -1.91 15.29
C ILE A 181 -12.70 -3.08 16.25
N SER A 182 -13.89 -3.69 16.22
CA SER A 182 -14.22 -4.85 17.06
C SER A 182 -13.35 -6.07 16.74
N ARG A 183 -12.93 -6.24 15.48
CA ARG A 183 -12.00 -7.31 15.09
C ARG A 183 -10.59 -6.99 15.59
N LEU A 184 -10.12 -5.76 15.41
CA LEU A 184 -8.81 -5.31 15.87
C LEU A 184 -8.65 -5.50 17.38
N ALA A 185 -9.65 -5.07 18.17
CA ALA A 185 -9.67 -5.24 19.61
C ALA A 185 -9.63 -6.72 20.06
N ARG A 186 -10.27 -7.63 19.31
CA ARG A 186 -10.27 -9.08 19.62
C ARG A 186 -9.00 -9.80 19.18
N SER A 187 -8.31 -9.31 18.14
CA SER A 187 -7.08 -9.92 17.66
C SER A 187 -5.90 -9.76 18.64
N GLY A 188 -6.04 -8.94 19.68
CA GLY A 188 -5.02 -8.78 20.73
C GLY A 188 -3.68 -8.27 20.21
N VAL A 189 -3.68 -7.66 19.03
CA VAL A 189 -2.51 -7.01 18.43
C VAL A 189 -2.30 -5.66 19.09
#